data_AF-A0A2E7AGX8-F1
#
_entry.id   AF-A0A2E7AGX8-F1
#
_cell.length_a   1.000
_cell.length_b   1.000
_cell.length_c   1.000
_cell.angle_alpha   90.00
_cell.angle_beta   90.00
_cell.angle_gamma   90.00
#
_symmetry.space_group_name_H-M   'P 1'
#
loop_
_entity.id
_entity.type
_entity.pdbx_description
1 polymer ?
#
loop_
_entity_poly.entity_id
_entity_poly.type
_entity_poly.pdbx_seq_one_letter_code
_entity_poly.pdbx_strand_id
1 'polypeptide(L)'
;MERAVWMEEKSFQIGLRVSLLVEASPFIILPMALREFIRTALQVWLLAFVTVEVRADASEEGHKLELQAQGALVEALAQHFGSLSPVEGTEALFAELRVGLEQLRADTQAEKLEAEKLASIEREVRVYVQGGDAYREEYLLWVRLTAKGEKHPEVRLLDGKIYREVVIRRVTDIGLEIRHLSGSARLHHEDLGEKWQERFLWSSEESQRSLVEEARVDRKIEQLQRYAVEQGRDPVIAREEATARLRLAELESSTPIVPAKLEPSEPLELADLEPAQLEPSRKVAPSRPGAPEKSR
;
A
#
# COMPACT_ATOMS: atom_id res chain seq x y z
N MET A 1 -42.17 -63.48 -20.86
CA MET A 1 -42.18 -62.42 -21.88
C MET A 1 -43.49 -61.67 -21.74
N GLU A 2 -43.59 -60.41 -21.32
CA GLU A 2 -42.66 -59.43 -20.75
C GLU A 2 -43.55 -58.37 -20.09
N ARG A 3 -43.13 -57.83 -18.93
CA ARG A 3 -43.84 -56.80 -18.16
C ARG A 3 -43.48 -55.41 -18.72
N ALA A 4 -44.45 -54.53 -18.89
CA ALA A 4 -44.27 -53.08 -19.06
C ALA A 4 -45.36 -52.39 -18.20
N VAL A 5 -45.07 -52.06 -16.93
CA VAL A 5 -44.45 -50.81 -16.44
C VAL A 5 -45.32 -49.59 -16.74
N TRP A 6 -46.17 -49.28 -15.75
CA TRP A 6 -46.83 -48.00 -15.53
C TRP A 6 -45.93 -47.15 -14.61
N MET A 7 -45.47 -46.00 -15.09
CA MET A 7 -44.88 -44.86 -14.36
C MET A 7 -44.77 -43.73 -15.39
N GLU A 8 -44.98 -42.45 -15.13
CA GLU A 8 -45.38 -41.65 -13.98
C GLU A 8 -45.49 -40.23 -14.55
N GLU A 9 -46.70 -39.70 -14.71
CA GLU A 9 -46.92 -38.37 -15.30
C GLU A 9 -47.02 -37.33 -14.17
N LYS A 10 -45.87 -36.88 -13.68
CA LYS A 10 -45.76 -35.72 -12.79
C LYS A 10 -45.24 -34.52 -13.57
N SER A 11 -46.19 -33.67 -13.96
CA SER A 11 -45.97 -32.33 -14.50
C SER A 11 -45.25 -31.46 -13.47
N PHE A 12 -43.95 -31.21 -13.68
CA PHE A 12 -43.17 -30.24 -12.92
C PHE A 12 -43.10 -28.93 -13.73
N GLN A 13 -44.00 -27.99 -13.43
CA GLN A 13 -43.84 -26.60 -13.87
C GLN A 13 -42.76 -25.93 -13.02
N ILE A 14 -41.57 -25.71 -13.59
CA ILE A 14 -40.64 -24.68 -13.11
C ILE A 14 -40.65 -23.57 -14.16
N GLY A 15 -41.35 -22.49 -13.85
CA GLY A 15 -41.22 -21.22 -14.55
C GLY A 15 -39.88 -20.59 -14.18
N LEU A 16 -38.95 -20.51 -15.13
CA LEU A 16 -37.83 -19.57 -15.07
C LEU A 16 -38.37 -18.16 -15.23
N ARG A 17 -38.63 -17.47 -14.11
CA ARG A 17 -38.60 -16.01 -14.03
C ARG A 17 -37.25 -15.63 -13.42
N VAL A 18 -36.27 -15.36 -14.28
CA VAL A 18 -35.05 -14.66 -13.89
C VAL A 18 -35.40 -13.18 -13.82
N SER A 19 -35.80 -12.73 -12.64
CA SER A 19 -35.91 -11.30 -12.34
C SER A 19 -34.49 -10.75 -12.18
N LEU A 20 -34.08 -9.92 -13.14
CA LEU A 20 -32.96 -8.99 -13.02
C LEU A 20 -33.30 -7.97 -11.91
N LEU A 21 -32.82 -8.22 -10.70
CA LEU A 21 -32.67 -7.19 -9.68
C LEU A 21 -31.18 -6.82 -9.64
N VAL A 22 -30.80 -5.84 -10.46
CA VAL A 22 -29.55 -5.11 -10.30
C VAL A 22 -29.80 -4.10 -9.18
N GLU A 23 -29.56 -4.54 -7.94
CA GLU A 23 -29.41 -3.61 -6.82
C GLU A 23 -28.07 -2.89 -7.00
N ALA A 24 -28.15 -1.58 -7.21
CA ALA A 24 -27.03 -0.68 -7.21
C ALA A 24 -26.31 -0.76 -5.85
N SER A 25 -25.06 -1.22 -5.86
CA SER A 25 -24.18 -1.23 -4.69
C SER A 25 -23.88 0.21 -4.24
N PRO A 26 -24.12 0.57 -2.96
CA PRO A 26 -23.67 1.83 -2.39
C PRO A 26 -22.31 1.63 -1.71
N PHE A 27 -21.26 1.38 -2.49
CA PHE A 27 -19.91 1.13 -1.95
C PHE A 27 -18.83 1.92 -2.69
N ILE A 28 -19.03 3.23 -2.89
CA ILE A 28 -17.92 4.15 -3.18
C ILE A 28 -18.19 5.49 -2.49
N ILE A 29 -18.16 5.51 -1.17
CA ILE A 29 -17.90 6.75 -0.41
C ILE A 29 -16.87 6.37 0.65
N LEU A 30 -15.60 6.38 0.24
CA LEU A 30 -14.49 6.32 1.19
C LEU A 30 -14.60 7.58 2.08
N PRO A 31 -14.71 7.47 3.41
CA PRO A 31 -14.74 8.65 4.25
C PRO A 31 -13.40 9.39 4.08
N MET A 32 -13.46 10.64 3.62
CA MET A 32 -12.32 11.51 3.33
C MET A 32 -11.26 11.54 4.45
N ALA A 33 -11.69 11.33 5.70
CA ALA A 33 -10.83 11.25 6.88
C ALA A 33 -9.82 10.08 6.86
N LEU A 34 -10.16 8.95 6.22
CA LEU A 34 -9.31 7.77 6.21
C LEU A 34 -8.18 7.86 5.17
N ARG A 35 -8.39 8.60 4.08
CA ARG A 35 -7.36 8.87 3.07
C ARG A 35 -6.29 9.83 3.59
N GLU A 36 -6.70 10.81 4.39
CA GLU A 36 -5.80 11.70 5.14
C GLU A 36 -4.99 10.91 6.18
N PHE A 37 -5.63 9.96 6.88
CA PHE A 37 -4.98 9.04 7.84
C PHE A 37 -3.90 8.14 7.19
N ILE A 38 -4.19 7.53 6.03
CA ILE A 38 -3.20 6.71 5.31
C ILE A 38 -2.00 7.57 4.90
N ARG A 39 -2.22 8.83 4.50
CA ARG A 39 -1.15 9.74 4.09
C ARG A 39 -0.27 10.16 5.27
N THR A 40 -0.86 10.48 6.42
CA THR A 40 -0.09 10.87 7.62
C THR A 40 0.62 9.68 8.25
N ALA A 41 -0.02 8.50 8.32
CA ALA A 41 0.62 7.27 8.76
C ALA A 41 1.79 6.87 7.84
N LEU A 42 1.64 6.99 6.52
CA LEU A 42 2.71 6.75 5.54
C LEU A 42 3.87 7.74 5.70
N GLN A 43 3.59 9.02 6.00
CA GLN A 43 4.61 10.05 6.23
C GLN A 43 5.39 9.83 7.54
N VAL A 44 4.69 9.48 8.62
CA VAL A 44 5.31 9.18 9.93
C VAL A 44 6.16 7.90 9.84
N TRP A 45 5.68 6.90 9.10
CA TRP A 45 6.40 5.63 8.93
C TRP A 45 7.61 5.76 7.98
N LEU A 46 7.52 6.54 6.90
CA LEU A 46 8.66 6.90 6.05
C LEU A 46 9.78 7.61 6.83
N LEU A 47 9.42 8.43 7.82
CA LEU A 47 10.39 9.10 8.70
C LEU A 47 11.05 8.12 9.68
N ALA A 48 10.33 7.12 10.17
CA ALA A 48 10.88 6.09 11.06
C ALA A 48 11.75 5.04 10.33
N PHE A 49 11.51 4.78 9.04
CA PHE A 49 12.20 3.70 8.31
C PHE A 49 13.56 4.10 7.73
N VAL A 50 13.80 5.40 7.46
CA VAL A 50 15.12 5.88 7.00
C VAL A 50 16.21 5.67 8.08
N THR A 51 15.82 5.47 9.34
CA THR A 51 16.76 5.37 10.48
C THR A 51 17.11 3.94 10.92
N VAL A 52 16.40 2.90 10.48
CA VAL A 52 16.59 1.51 11.00
C VAL A 52 17.82 0.78 10.39
N GLU A 53 18.47 1.35 9.37
CA GLU A 53 19.68 0.73 8.77
C GLU A 53 21.00 1.32 9.27
N VAL A 54 20.98 2.07 10.37
CA VAL A 54 22.19 2.35 11.15
C VAL A 54 22.29 1.28 12.22
N ARG A 55 23.11 0.28 11.88
CA ARG A 55 23.68 -0.76 12.74
C ARG A 55 23.69 -0.36 14.22
N ALA A 56 23.11 -1.22 15.06
CA ALA A 56 23.14 -1.17 16.50
C ALA A 56 24.57 -1.12 17.05
N ASP A 57 25.14 0.08 17.10
CA ASP A 57 25.82 0.46 18.32
C ASP A 57 24.71 0.75 19.34
N ALA A 58 24.84 0.24 20.57
CA ALA A 58 24.01 0.58 21.73
C ALA A 58 24.22 2.05 22.12
N SER A 59 24.06 2.93 21.14
CA SER A 59 24.04 4.37 21.29
C SER A 59 22.67 4.73 21.83
N GLU A 60 22.66 5.71 22.73
CA GLU A 60 21.42 6.30 23.24
C GLU A 60 20.49 6.79 22.10
N GLU A 61 21.07 7.09 20.93
CA GLU A 61 20.33 7.47 19.72
C GLU A 61 19.50 6.31 19.13
N GLY A 62 20.03 5.09 19.10
CA GLY A 62 19.30 3.91 18.62
C GLY A 62 18.08 3.59 19.48
N HIS A 63 18.24 3.61 20.80
CA HIS A 63 17.14 3.38 21.74
C HIS A 63 16.04 4.44 21.61
N LYS A 64 16.42 5.71 21.43
CA LYS A 64 15.49 6.81 21.23
C LYS A 64 14.69 6.66 19.93
N LEU A 65 15.33 6.21 18.86
CA LEU A 65 14.67 5.95 17.57
C LEU A 65 13.69 4.77 17.68
N GLU A 66 14.06 3.70 18.38
CA GLU A 66 13.17 2.56 18.64
C GLU A 66 11.94 2.98 19.46
N LEU A 67 12.12 3.79 20.50
CA LEU A 67 11.01 4.33 21.29
C LEU A 67 10.10 5.24 20.45
N GLN A 68 10.68 6.07 19.59
CA GLN A 68 9.91 6.92 18.68
C GLN A 68 9.11 6.07 17.68
N ALA A 69 9.70 5.01 17.13
CA ALA A 69 9.03 4.09 16.23
C ALA A 69 7.91 3.31 16.93
N GLN A 70 8.15 2.83 18.15
CA GLN A 70 7.11 2.19 18.99
C GLN A 70 5.95 3.16 19.25
N GLY A 71 6.24 4.41 19.63
CA GLY A 71 5.20 5.41 19.91
C GLY A 71 4.37 5.73 18.68
N ALA A 72 5.01 5.90 17.53
CA ALA A 72 4.32 6.09 16.25
C ALA A 72 3.42 4.90 15.90
N LEU A 73 3.89 3.67 16.12
CA LEU A 73 3.12 2.47 15.84
C LEU A 73 1.94 2.29 16.80
N VAL A 74 2.13 2.54 18.10
CA VAL A 74 1.06 2.49 19.10
C VAL A 74 -0.04 3.51 18.78
N GLU A 75 0.32 4.74 18.43
CA GLU A 75 -0.66 5.77 18.03
C GLU A 75 -1.40 5.39 16.76
N ALA A 76 -0.69 4.86 15.75
CA ALA A 76 -1.32 4.38 14.52
C ALA A 76 -2.31 3.24 14.80
N LEU A 77 -1.92 2.27 15.63
CA LEU A 77 -2.79 1.17 16.04
C LEU A 77 -3.99 1.65 16.86
N ALA A 78 -3.81 2.60 17.77
CA ALA A 78 -4.90 3.16 18.57
C ALA A 78 -5.92 3.92 17.72
N GLN A 79 -5.45 4.75 16.79
CA GLN A 79 -6.33 5.44 15.83
C GLN A 79 -7.09 4.44 14.95
N HIS A 80 -6.38 3.42 14.46
CA HIS A 80 -6.96 2.37 13.63
C HIS A 80 -8.02 1.58 14.38
N PHE A 81 -7.71 1.13 15.58
CA PHE A 81 -8.63 0.40 16.45
C PHE A 81 -9.83 1.26 16.87
N GLY A 82 -9.63 2.57 17.05
CA GLY A 82 -10.70 3.52 17.33
C GLY A 82 -11.70 3.68 16.18
N SER A 83 -11.26 3.43 14.94
CA SER A 83 -12.15 3.43 13.76
C SER A 83 -12.97 2.14 13.61
N LEU A 84 -12.58 1.07 14.31
CA LEU A 84 -13.27 -0.21 14.26
C LEU A 84 -14.52 -0.23 15.14
N SER A 85 -15.63 -0.69 14.57
CA SER A 85 -16.83 -1.04 15.33
C SER A 85 -16.76 -2.50 15.77
N PRO A 86 -16.95 -2.81 17.06
CA PRO A 86 -17.03 -4.20 17.51
C PRO A 86 -18.24 -4.89 16.89
N VAL A 87 -18.02 -6.07 16.36
CA VAL A 87 -19.04 -7.05 15.96
C VAL A 87 -19.67 -7.66 17.21
N GLU A 88 -20.95 -8.01 17.11
CA GLU A 88 -21.72 -8.61 18.21
C GLU A 88 -20.99 -9.83 18.82
N GLY A 89 -20.81 -9.82 20.14
CA GLY A 89 -20.17 -10.90 20.89
C GLY A 89 -18.65 -10.79 21.07
N THR A 90 -18.06 -9.66 20.68
CA THR A 90 -16.61 -9.42 20.77
C THR A 90 -16.22 -8.14 21.51
N GLU A 91 -17.20 -7.50 22.15
CA GLU A 91 -17.07 -6.23 22.85
C GLU A 91 -16.08 -6.33 24.02
N ALA A 92 -16.04 -7.48 24.70
CA ALA A 92 -15.12 -7.75 25.80
C ALA A 92 -13.66 -7.76 25.33
N LEU A 93 -13.37 -8.48 24.24
CA LEU A 93 -12.05 -8.50 23.62
C LEU A 93 -11.64 -7.10 23.12
N PHE A 94 -12.61 -6.33 22.60
CA PHE A 94 -12.37 -4.93 22.21
C PHE A 94 -12.00 -4.03 23.38
N ALA A 95 -12.62 -4.23 24.54
CA ALA A 95 -12.28 -3.50 25.75
C ALA A 95 -10.87 -3.87 26.23
N GLU A 96 -10.51 -5.17 26.20
CA GLU A 96 -9.17 -5.65 26.56
C GLU A 96 -8.08 -5.08 25.65
N LEU A 97 -8.29 -5.11 24.33
CA LEU A 97 -7.35 -4.54 23.36
C LEU A 97 -7.15 -3.04 23.52
N ARG A 98 -8.23 -2.28 23.82
CA ARG A 98 -8.12 -0.84 24.13
C ARG A 98 -7.29 -0.60 25.37
N VAL A 99 -7.54 -1.34 26.44
CA VAL A 99 -6.76 -1.24 27.67
C VAL A 99 -5.29 -1.59 27.41
N GLY A 100 -5.02 -2.63 26.62
CA GLY A 100 -3.67 -3.01 26.24
C GLY A 100 -2.93 -1.93 25.43
N LEU A 101 -3.61 -1.29 24.47
CA LEU A 101 -3.04 -0.18 23.68
C LEU A 101 -2.76 1.05 24.54
N GLU A 102 -3.68 1.43 25.43
CA GLU A 102 -3.46 2.55 26.36
C GLU A 102 -2.31 2.26 27.33
N GLN A 103 -2.16 1.02 27.78
CA GLN A 103 -1.03 0.61 28.61
C GLN A 103 0.29 0.72 27.83
N LEU A 104 0.35 0.24 26.58
CA LEU A 104 1.53 0.41 25.72
C LEU A 104 1.86 1.88 25.46
N ARG A 105 0.84 2.73 25.32
CA ARG A 105 1.01 4.17 25.16
C ARG A 105 1.67 4.79 26.39
N ALA A 106 1.18 4.44 27.58
CA ALA A 106 1.75 4.86 28.85
C ALA A 106 3.19 4.34 29.05
N ASP A 107 3.44 3.07 28.71
CA ASP A 107 4.77 2.47 28.79
C ASP A 107 5.75 3.13 27.81
N THR A 108 5.31 3.48 26.61
CA THR A 108 6.13 4.21 25.62
C THR A 108 6.47 5.63 26.10
N GLN A 109 5.52 6.33 26.73
CA GLN A 109 5.76 7.63 27.36
C GLN A 109 6.73 7.54 28.55
N ALA A 110 6.76 6.38 29.22
CA ALA A 110 7.71 6.06 30.28
C ALA A 110 9.04 5.50 29.75
N GLU A 111 9.31 5.64 28.44
CA GLU A 111 10.53 5.18 27.77
C GLU A 111 10.79 3.67 27.89
N LYS A 112 9.73 2.86 28.00
CA LYS A 112 9.84 1.40 28.01
C LYS A 112 9.55 0.79 26.64
N LEU A 113 10.51 0.01 26.16
CA LEU A 113 10.34 -0.81 24.97
C LEU A 113 9.61 -2.12 25.31
N GLU A 114 8.47 -2.35 24.69
CA GLU A 114 7.56 -3.48 24.94
C GLU A 114 7.17 -4.14 23.63
N ALA A 115 8.20 -4.44 22.81
CA ALA A 115 8.05 -4.94 21.44
C ALA A 115 7.22 -6.25 21.36
N GLU A 116 7.35 -7.15 22.35
CA GLU A 116 6.59 -8.41 22.38
C GLU A 116 5.10 -8.20 22.62
N LYS A 117 4.74 -7.30 23.56
CA LYS A 117 3.34 -6.95 23.84
C LYS A 117 2.72 -6.25 22.65
N LEU A 118 3.46 -5.32 22.02
CA LEU A 118 3.03 -4.65 20.80
C LEU A 118 2.75 -5.66 19.68
N ALA A 119 3.66 -6.60 19.45
CA ALA A 119 3.49 -7.65 18.46
C ALA A 119 2.33 -8.61 18.79
N SER A 120 1.99 -8.81 20.07
CA SER A 120 0.84 -9.61 20.49
C SER A 120 -0.48 -8.89 20.18
N ILE A 121 -0.59 -7.62 20.57
CA ILE A 121 -1.77 -6.80 20.32
C ILE A 121 -1.98 -6.62 18.81
N GLU A 122 -0.92 -6.39 18.05
CA GLU A 122 -0.99 -6.32 16.58
C GLU A 122 -1.55 -7.63 15.99
N ARG A 123 -1.11 -8.79 16.49
CA ARG A 123 -1.62 -10.10 16.06
C ARG A 123 -3.09 -10.29 16.41
N GLU A 124 -3.53 -9.90 17.60
CA GLU A 124 -4.94 -10.03 18.00
C GLU A 124 -5.86 -9.10 17.21
N VAL A 125 -5.45 -7.85 17.00
CA VAL A 125 -6.15 -6.92 16.10
C VAL A 125 -6.22 -7.52 14.69
N ARG A 126 -5.15 -8.15 14.21
CA ARG A 126 -5.11 -8.82 12.89
C ARG A 126 -6.05 -10.02 12.79
N VAL A 127 -6.18 -10.85 13.82
CA VAL A 127 -7.10 -12.01 13.82
C VAL A 127 -8.55 -11.54 13.78
N TYR A 128 -8.87 -10.53 14.59
CA TYR A 128 -10.22 -9.97 14.65
C TYR A 128 -10.72 -9.46 13.29
N VAL A 129 -9.81 -8.81 12.61
CA VAL A 129 -9.98 -8.21 11.30
C VAL A 129 -10.32 -9.20 10.20
N GLN A 130 -9.87 -10.45 10.33
CA GLN A 130 -10.17 -11.48 9.34
C GLN A 130 -11.67 -11.82 9.27
N GLY A 131 -12.49 -11.32 10.19
CA GLY A 131 -13.95 -11.41 10.13
C GLY A 131 -14.65 -10.35 9.26
N GLY A 132 -13.94 -9.34 8.74
CA GLY A 132 -14.53 -8.28 7.89
C GLY A 132 -13.79 -8.12 6.56
N ASP A 133 -14.41 -8.55 5.45
CA ASP A 133 -13.79 -8.57 4.11
C ASP A 133 -13.20 -7.21 3.68
N ALA A 134 -13.92 -6.11 3.92
CA ALA A 134 -13.47 -4.77 3.54
C ALA A 134 -12.22 -4.31 4.30
N TYR A 135 -12.09 -4.64 5.59
CA TYR A 135 -10.90 -4.25 6.35
C TYR A 135 -9.70 -5.11 5.95
N ARG A 136 -9.90 -6.41 5.71
CA ARG A 136 -8.80 -7.30 5.31
C ARG A 136 -8.10 -6.78 4.06
N GLU A 137 -8.87 -6.29 3.08
CA GLU A 137 -8.33 -5.68 1.86
C GLU A 137 -7.50 -4.42 2.15
N GLU A 138 -8.00 -3.52 3.02
CA GLU A 138 -7.30 -2.28 3.39
C GLU A 138 -6.02 -2.54 4.19
N TYR A 139 -6.07 -3.47 5.14
CA TYR A 139 -4.90 -3.89 5.91
C TYR A 139 -3.85 -4.54 5.01
N LEU A 140 -4.27 -5.43 4.10
CA LEU A 140 -3.37 -6.05 3.12
C LEU A 140 -2.72 -5.01 2.23
N LEU A 141 -3.50 -4.05 1.72
CA LEU A 141 -2.98 -2.95 0.93
C LEU A 141 -1.92 -2.18 1.71
N TRP A 142 -2.19 -1.85 2.98
CA TRP A 142 -1.25 -1.14 3.84
C TRP A 142 0.04 -1.95 4.06
N VAL A 143 -0.04 -3.21 4.52
CA VAL A 143 1.14 -4.07 4.76
C VAL A 143 1.98 -4.24 3.49
N ARG A 144 1.33 -4.37 2.33
CA ARG A 144 2.01 -4.55 1.05
C ARG A 144 2.68 -3.27 0.55
N LEU A 145 2.06 -2.11 0.81
CA LEU A 145 2.63 -0.81 0.48
C LEU A 145 3.82 -0.48 1.38
N THR A 146 3.73 -0.76 2.68
CA THR A 146 4.82 -0.51 3.64
C THR A 146 6.02 -1.42 3.39
N ALA A 147 5.78 -2.64 2.91
CA ALA A 147 6.86 -3.55 2.56
C ALA A 147 7.75 -3.09 1.39
N LYS A 148 7.34 -2.10 0.59
CA LYS A 148 8.14 -1.59 -0.52
C LYS A 148 9.39 -0.86 0.01
N GLY A 149 10.55 -1.31 -0.44
CA GLY A 149 11.86 -0.76 -0.07
C GLY A 149 12.50 -1.50 1.10
N GLU A 150 11.81 -2.43 1.74
CA GLU A 150 12.38 -3.24 2.81
C GLU A 150 13.55 -4.08 2.32
N LYS A 151 14.59 -4.12 3.14
CA LYS A 151 15.83 -4.82 2.86
C LYS A 151 15.96 -6.05 3.74
N HIS A 152 16.35 -7.16 3.13
CA HIS A 152 16.58 -8.42 3.78
C HIS A 152 17.94 -8.97 3.38
N PRO A 153 18.73 -9.52 4.32
CA PRO A 153 20.03 -10.08 4.01
C PRO A 153 19.91 -11.23 3.02
N GLU A 154 18.87 -12.05 3.16
CA GLU A 154 18.54 -13.11 2.23
C GLU A 154 17.05 -13.47 2.24
N VAL A 155 16.57 -13.98 1.11
CA VAL A 155 15.29 -14.65 0.97
C VAL A 155 15.56 -16.06 0.43
N ARG A 156 15.11 -17.06 1.18
CA ARG A 156 15.20 -18.47 0.80
C ARG A 156 13.84 -18.96 0.32
N LEU A 157 13.84 -19.59 -0.86
CA LEU A 157 12.68 -20.27 -1.40
C LEU A 157 12.61 -21.72 -0.88
N LEU A 158 11.43 -22.33 -1.01
CA LEU A 158 11.19 -23.74 -0.67
C LEU A 158 11.99 -24.71 -1.56
N ASP A 159 12.29 -24.31 -2.80
CA ASP A 159 13.13 -25.07 -3.75
C ASP A 159 14.64 -25.05 -3.39
N GLY A 160 15.02 -24.31 -2.34
CA GLY A 160 16.40 -24.15 -1.88
C GLY A 160 17.17 -23.00 -2.54
N LYS A 161 16.57 -22.25 -3.47
CA LYS A 161 17.21 -21.07 -4.07
C LYS A 161 17.30 -19.94 -3.06
N ILE A 162 18.44 -19.23 -3.08
CA ILE A 162 18.73 -18.16 -2.13
C ILE A 162 19.03 -16.88 -2.90
N TYR A 163 18.27 -15.82 -2.61
CA TYR A 163 18.55 -14.47 -3.08
C TYR A 163 19.20 -13.68 -1.94
N ARG A 164 20.32 -13.00 -2.21
CA ARG A 164 21.07 -12.19 -1.23
C ARG A 164 20.89 -10.71 -1.49
N GLU A 165 20.99 -9.90 -0.43
CA GLU A 165 20.83 -8.44 -0.47
C GLU A 165 19.51 -8.04 -1.14
N VAL A 166 18.43 -8.60 -0.62
CA VAL A 166 17.11 -8.50 -1.21
C VAL A 166 16.47 -7.19 -0.80
N VAL A 167 15.95 -6.45 -1.77
CA VAL A 167 15.12 -5.26 -1.57
C VAL A 167 13.75 -5.52 -2.19
N ILE A 168 12.69 -5.41 -1.40
CA ILE A 168 11.32 -5.58 -1.90
C ILE A 168 10.97 -4.39 -2.79
N ARG A 169 10.62 -4.65 -4.05
CA ARG A 169 10.14 -3.63 -4.98
C ARG A 169 8.64 -3.44 -4.92
N ARG A 170 7.91 -4.56 -4.81
CA ARG A 170 6.46 -4.59 -4.78
C ARG A 170 5.99 -5.91 -4.17
N VAL A 171 4.88 -5.85 -3.44
CA VAL A 171 4.12 -7.03 -3.06
C VAL A 171 2.83 -7.02 -3.87
N THR A 172 2.54 -8.14 -4.53
CA THR A 172 1.35 -8.35 -5.38
C THR A 172 0.45 -9.40 -4.75
N ASP A 173 -0.77 -9.58 -5.27
CA ASP A 173 -1.67 -10.66 -4.85
C ASP A 173 -1.13 -12.07 -5.14
N ILE A 174 -0.17 -12.18 -6.06
CA ILE A 174 0.41 -13.44 -6.53
C ILE A 174 1.70 -13.79 -5.75
N GLY A 175 2.43 -12.77 -5.31
CA GLY A 175 3.75 -12.94 -4.72
C GLY A 175 4.56 -11.66 -4.63
N LEU A 176 5.88 -11.80 -4.57
CA LEU A 176 6.84 -10.75 -4.25
C LEU A 176 7.72 -10.40 -5.46
N GLU A 177 7.85 -9.11 -5.76
CA GLU A 177 8.88 -8.62 -6.69
C GLU A 177 10.05 -8.06 -5.89
N ILE A 178 11.24 -8.58 -6.15
CA ILE A 178 12.46 -8.20 -5.44
C ILE A 178 13.56 -7.73 -6.39
N ARG A 179 14.42 -6.86 -5.87
CA ARG A 179 15.76 -6.60 -6.39
C ARG A 179 16.76 -7.33 -5.50
N HIS A 180 17.76 -7.97 -6.08
CA HIS A 180 18.82 -8.68 -5.36
C HIS A 180 20.16 -8.42 -6.04
N LEU A 181 21.26 -8.92 -5.47
CA LEU A 181 22.62 -8.68 -5.98
C LEU A 181 22.78 -8.98 -7.49
N SER A 182 22.23 -10.11 -7.95
CA SER A 182 22.30 -10.54 -9.34
C SER A 182 21.21 -10.00 -10.28
N GLY A 183 20.28 -9.16 -9.80
CA GLY A 183 19.25 -8.57 -10.67
C GLY A 183 17.90 -8.34 -10.00
N SER A 184 16.82 -8.73 -10.68
CA SER A 184 15.46 -8.66 -10.15
C SER A 184 14.76 -9.98 -10.40
N ALA A 185 13.91 -10.39 -9.47
CA ALA A 185 13.16 -11.62 -9.53
C ALA A 185 11.73 -11.38 -9.09
N ARG A 186 10.82 -12.16 -9.66
CA ARG A 186 9.44 -12.28 -9.20
C ARG A 186 9.27 -13.67 -8.60
N LEU A 187 8.81 -13.69 -7.36
CA LEU A 187 8.68 -14.89 -6.54
C LEU A 187 7.20 -15.13 -6.30
N HIS A 188 6.71 -16.33 -6.61
CA HIS A 188 5.32 -16.69 -6.29
C HIS A 188 5.19 -16.99 -4.80
N HIS A 189 4.01 -16.72 -4.23
CA HIS A 189 3.78 -16.97 -2.81
C HIS A 189 3.97 -18.45 -2.43
N GLU A 190 3.67 -19.37 -3.33
CA GLU A 190 3.85 -20.82 -3.15
C GLU A 190 5.33 -21.21 -2.97
N ASP A 191 6.25 -20.48 -3.59
CA ASP A 191 7.68 -20.75 -3.49
C ASP A 191 8.31 -20.12 -2.23
N LEU A 192 7.59 -19.20 -1.58
CA LEU A 192 8.06 -18.48 -0.40
C LEU A 192 7.80 -19.29 0.87
N GLY A 193 8.70 -19.19 1.85
CA GLY A 193 8.50 -19.81 3.16
C GLY A 193 7.30 -19.24 3.93
N GLU A 194 6.78 -20.03 4.88
CA GLU A 194 5.59 -19.73 5.70
C GLU A 194 5.62 -18.32 6.31
N LYS A 195 6.78 -17.88 6.83
CA LYS A 195 6.97 -16.52 7.36
C LYS A 195 6.50 -15.41 6.41
N TRP A 196 6.73 -15.56 5.11
CA TRP A 196 6.31 -14.57 4.11
C TRP A 196 4.82 -14.68 3.79
N GLN A 197 4.31 -15.91 3.73
CA GLN A 197 2.90 -16.19 3.48
C GLN A 197 2.02 -15.66 4.62
N GLU A 198 2.40 -15.90 5.87
CA GLU A 198 1.72 -15.38 7.06
C GLU A 198 1.77 -13.86 7.15
N ARG A 199 2.90 -13.25 6.74
CA ARG A 199 3.06 -11.81 6.80
C ARG A 199 2.14 -11.08 5.82
N PHE A 200 2.06 -11.56 4.58
CA PHE A 200 1.29 -10.92 3.51
C PHE A 200 -0.10 -11.52 3.29
N LEU A 201 -0.48 -12.50 4.12
CA LEU A 201 -1.78 -13.17 4.17
C LEU A 201 -2.31 -13.55 2.78
N TRP A 202 -1.44 -14.10 1.93
CA TRP A 202 -1.84 -14.59 0.62
C TRP A 202 -2.84 -15.74 0.79
N SER A 203 -4.00 -15.60 0.15
CA SER A 203 -4.92 -16.72 -0.03
C SER A 203 -4.67 -17.36 -1.38
N SER A 204 -4.74 -18.69 -1.44
CA SER A 204 -4.59 -19.45 -2.68
C SER A 204 -5.64 -19.04 -3.73
N GLU A 205 -6.85 -18.67 -3.29
CA GLU A 205 -7.93 -18.22 -4.17
C GLU A 205 -7.65 -16.85 -4.82
N GLU A 206 -7.19 -15.85 -4.06
CA GLU A 206 -6.86 -14.52 -4.59
C GLU A 206 -5.65 -14.57 -5.51
N SER A 207 -4.63 -15.36 -5.16
CA SER A 207 -3.48 -15.57 -6.04
C SER A 207 -3.93 -16.19 -7.35
N GLN A 208 -4.80 -17.21 -7.32
CA GLN A 208 -5.27 -17.87 -8.53
C GLN A 208 -6.09 -16.93 -9.42
N ARG A 209 -7.00 -16.14 -8.83
CA ARG A 209 -7.76 -15.12 -9.56
C ARG A 209 -6.81 -14.09 -10.21
N SER A 210 -5.80 -13.64 -9.48
CA SER A 210 -4.83 -12.65 -9.96
C SER A 210 -3.94 -13.21 -11.06
N LEU A 211 -3.51 -14.47 -10.96
CA LEU A 211 -2.76 -15.19 -12.00
C LEU A 211 -3.56 -15.29 -13.29
N VAL A 212 -4.87 -15.61 -13.20
CA VAL A 212 -5.76 -15.69 -14.36
C VAL A 212 -5.91 -14.32 -15.04
N GLU A 213 -6.11 -13.26 -14.25
CA GLU A 213 -6.22 -11.90 -14.79
C GLU A 213 -4.90 -11.42 -15.42
N GLU A 214 -3.75 -11.73 -14.81
CA GLU A 214 -2.46 -11.44 -15.42
C GLU A 214 -2.28 -12.15 -16.76
N ALA A 215 -2.53 -13.46 -16.81
CA ALA A 215 -2.46 -14.23 -18.05
C ALA A 215 -3.40 -13.69 -19.13
N ARG A 216 -4.57 -13.15 -18.73
CA ARG A 216 -5.52 -12.51 -19.63
C ARG A 216 -4.98 -11.18 -20.16
N VAL A 217 -4.37 -10.35 -19.32
CA VAL A 217 -3.73 -9.09 -19.70
C VAL A 217 -2.58 -9.37 -20.67
N ASP A 218 -1.73 -10.36 -20.39
CA ASP A 218 -0.61 -10.74 -21.24
C ASP A 218 -1.06 -11.17 -22.64
N ARG A 219 -2.09 -12.02 -22.73
CA ARG A 219 -2.70 -12.40 -24.02
C ARG A 219 -3.20 -11.19 -24.80
N LYS A 220 -3.79 -10.21 -24.11
CA LYS A 220 -4.29 -8.99 -24.76
C LYS A 220 -3.14 -8.11 -25.26
N ILE A 221 -2.06 -7.99 -24.49
CA ILE A 221 -0.84 -7.27 -24.91
C ILE A 221 -0.24 -7.96 -26.13
N GLU A 222 -0.13 -9.29 -26.12
CA GLU A 222 0.40 -10.06 -27.25
C GLU A 222 -0.46 -9.87 -28.51
N GLN A 223 -1.80 -9.90 -28.38
CA GLN A 223 -2.70 -9.60 -29.50
C GLN A 223 -2.50 -8.19 -30.06
N LEU A 224 -2.32 -7.18 -29.21
CA LEU A 224 -2.04 -5.81 -29.63
C LEU A 224 -0.69 -5.72 -30.36
N GLN A 225 0.34 -6.41 -29.87
CA GLN A 225 1.64 -6.47 -30.52
C GLN A 225 1.55 -7.11 -31.91
N ARG A 226 0.85 -8.25 -32.03
CA ARG A 226 0.63 -8.93 -33.32
C ARG A 226 -0.11 -8.01 -34.29
N TYR A 227 -1.19 -7.38 -33.85
CA TYR A 227 -1.95 -6.43 -34.67
C TYR A 227 -1.11 -5.23 -35.12
N ALA A 228 -0.29 -4.66 -34.23
CA ALA A 228 0.60 -3.56 -34.57
C ALA A 228 1.60 -3.95 -35.67
N VAL A 229 2.21 -5.13 -35.55
CA VAL A 229 3.14 -5.68 -36.55
C VAL A 229 2.43 -5.93 -37.88
N GLU A 230 1.23 -6.50 -37.89
CA GLU A 230 0.42 -6.70 -39.11
C GLU A 230 0.08 -5.38 -39.81
N GLN A 231 -0.11 -4.31 -39.06
CA GLN A 231 -0.37 -2.96 -39.59
C GLN A 231 0.91 -2.18 -39.93
N GLY A 232 2.10 -2.80 -39.81
CA GLY A 232 3.39 -2.15 -40.04
C GLY A 232 3.70 -1.02 -39.06
N ARG A 233 3.07 -1.01 -37.88
CA ARG A 233 3.30 -0.04 -36.81
C ARG A 233 4.29 -0.60 -35.79
N ASP A 234 4.96 0.30 -35.08
CA ASP A 234 5.80 -0.09 -33.95
C ASP A 234 4.92 -0.63 -32.81
N PRO A 235 5.15 -1.88 -32.34
CA PRO A 235 4.38 -2.47 -31.25
C PRO A 235 4.49 -1.72 -29.92
N VAL A 236 5.59 -1.00 -29.68
CA VAL A 236 5.75 -0.17 -28.48
C VAL A 236 4.79 1.01 -28.52
N ILE A 237 4.74 1.71 -29.66
CA ILE A 237 3.85 2.86 -29.87
C ILE A 237 2.38 2.43 -29.78
N ALA A 238 2.00 1.29 -30.38
CA ALA A 238 0.64 0.78 -30.31
C ALA A 238 0.20 0.47 -28.86
N ARG A 239 1.11 -0.04 -28.04
CA ARG A 239 0.86 -0.29 -26.60
C ARG A 239 0.67 1.03 -25.85
N GLU A 240 1.52 2.02 -26.10
CA GLU A 240 1.41 3.34 -25.48
C GLU A 240 0.12 4.05 -25.88
N GLU A 241 -0.28 4.01 -27.16
CA GLU A 241 -1.54 4.56 -27.65
C GLU A 241 -2.76 3.91 -26.98
N ALA A 242 -2.77 2.58 -26.85
CA ALA A 242 -3.84 1.85 -26.18
C ALA A 242 -3.93 2.23 -24.69
N THR A 243 -2.78 2.39 -24.03
CA THR A 243 -2.72 2.83 -22.62
C THR A 243 -3.18 4.28 -22.46
N ALA A 244 -2.77 5.16 -23.37
CA ALA A 244 -3.20 6.56 -23.39
C ALA A 244 -4.71 6.70 -23.61
N ARG A 245 -5.30 5.88 -24.51
CA ARG A 245 -6.75 5.86 -24.72
C ARG A 245 -7.53 5.43 -23.49
N LEU A 246 -7.06 4.41 -22.77
CA LEU A 246 -7.71 4.00 -21.52
C LEU A 246 -7.67 5.10 -20.47
N ARG A 247 -6.53 5.78 -20.31
CA ARG A 247 -6.40 6.92 -19.40
C ARG A 247 -7.29 8.10 -19.81
N LEU A 248 -7.41 8.38 -21.10
CA LEU A 248 -8.31 9.43 -21.59
C LEU A 248 -9.77 9.09 -21.31
N ALA A 249 -10.20 7.84 -21.52
CA ALA A 249 -11.55 7.41 -21.19
C ALA A 249 -11.86 7.54 -19.68
N GLU A 250 -10.88 7.27 -18.81
CA GLU A 250 -10.99 7.48 -17.36
C GLU A 250 -11.12 8.97 -17.00
N LEU A 251 -10.39 9.85 -17.69
CA LEU A 251 -10.48 11.30 -17.50
C LEU A 251 -11.79 11.90 -18.06
N GLU A 252 -12.31 11.38 -19.17
CA GLU A 252 -13.57 11.83 -19.77
C GLU A 252 -14.80 11.37 -18.97
N SER A 253 -14.68 10.27 -18.23
CA SER A 253 -15.73 9.76 -17.33
C SER A 253 -15.73 10.40 -15.94
N SER A 254 -14.68 11.16 -15.58
CA SER A 254 -14.68 11.96 -14.37
C SER A 254 -15.56 13.20 -14.57
N THR A 255 -16.27 13.62 -13.52
CA THR A 255 -17.17 14.78 -13.58
C THR A 255 -16.41 16.01 -14.07
N PRO A 256 -16.99 16.81 -14.99
CA PRO A 256 -16.35 18.02 -15.47
C PRO A 256 -15.96 18.88 -14.28
N ILE A 257 -14.68 19.28 -14.20
CA ILE A 257 -14.23 20.28 -13.25
C ILE A 257 -14.96 21.56 -13.64
N VAL A 258 -16.09 21.83 -12.99
CA VAL A 258 -16.79 23.11 -13.12
C VAL A 258 -15.80 24.13 -12.58
N PRO A 259 -15.27 25.05 -13.40
CA PRO A 259 -14.38 26.08 -12.90
C PRO A 259 -15.13 26.79 -11.77
N ALA A 260 -14.53 26.77 -10.57
CA ALA A 260 -15.07 27.52 -9.46
C ALA A 260 -15.33 28.93 -9.97
N LYS A 261 -16.55 29.44 -9.77
CA LYS A 261 -16.86 30.85 -10.04
C LYS A 261 -15.89 31.66 -9.21
N LEU A 262 -14.82 32.13 -9.85
CA LEU A 262 -13.93 33.12 -9.31
C LEU A 262 -14.79 34.36 -9.18
N GLU A 263 -15.26 34.62 -7.97
CA GLU A 263 -15.81 35.92 -7.67
C GLU A 263 -14.73 36.95 -7.99
N PRO A 264 -15.06 38.03 -8.72
CA PRO A 264 -14.09 39.04 -9.11
C PRO A 264 -13.48 39.60 -7.82
N SER A 265 -12.21 39.29 -7.61
CA SER A 265 -11.45 39.76 -6.46
C SER A 265 -11.50 41.28 -6.44
N GLU A 266 -11.80 41.86 -5.29
CA GLU A 266 -11.68 43.31 -5.08
C GLU A 266 -10.29 43.78 -5.53
N PRO A 267 -10.20 44.95 -6.17
CA PRO A 267 -8.91 45.48 -6.62
C PRO A 267 -7.99 45.61 -5.42
N LEU A 268 -6.88 44.86 -5.44
CA LEU A 268 -5.83 44.94 -4.44
C LEU A 268 -5.40 46.40 -4.30
N GLU A 269 -5.69 47.01 -3.16
CA GLU A 269 -5.12 48.30 -2.79
C GLU A 269 -3.60 48.12 -2.71
N LEU A 270 -2.90 48.68 -3.69
CA LEU A 270 -1.45 48.82 -3.70
C LEU A 270 -1.07 49.63 -2.47
N ALA A 271 -0.66 48.95 -1.42
CA ALA A 271 0.02 49.59 -0.30
C ALA A 271 1.24 50.34 -0.87
N ASP A 272 1.28 51.65 -0.63
CA ASP A 272 2.40 52.51 -0.95
C ASP A 272 3.64 51.99 -0.22
N LEU A 273 4.45 51.20 -0.93
CA LEU A 273 5.73 50.71 -0.41
C LEU A 273 6.67 51.90 -0.28
N GLU A 274 6.98 52.26 0.96
CA GLU A 274 8.03 53.23 1.29
C GLU A 274 9.34 52.82 0.58
N PRO A 275 10.04 53.76 -0.08
CA PRO A 275 11.26 53.44 -0.81
C PRO A 275 12.35 53.00 0.18
N ALA A 276 12.71 51.72 0.11
CA ALA A 276 13.80 51.14 0.85
C ALA A 276 15.10 51.92 0.59
N GLN A 277 15.67 52.51 1.65
CA GLN A 277 16.98 53.13 1.62
C GLN A 277 18.03 52.03 1.40
N LEU A 278 18.59 52.00 0.19
CA LEU A 278 19.70 51.12 -0.15
C LEU A 278 20.96 51.59 0.57
N GLU A 279 21.43 50.80 1.55
CA GLU A 279 22.76 51.01 2.12
C GLU A 279 23.86 50.78 1.07
N PRO A 280 24.92 51.62 1.05
CA PRO A 280 25.98 51.53 0.05
C PRO A 280 26.81 50.25 0.23
N SER A 281 26.98 49.54 -0.89
CA SER A 281 27.70 48.28 -1.01
C SER A 281 29.12 48.36 -0.44
N ARG A 282 29.38 47.55 0.59
CA ARG A 282 30.72 47.34 1.16
C ARG A 282 31.60 46.64 0.12
N LYS A 283 32.64 47.33 -0.37
CA LYS A 283 33.67 46.79 -1.26
C LYS A 283 34.32 45.56 -0.62
N VAL A 284 33.99 44.37 -1.13
CA VAL A 284 34.71 43.14 -0.82
C VAL A 284 35.97 43.09 -1.68
N ALA A 285 37.13 43.10 -1.04
CA ALA A 285 38.42 42.94 -1.71
C ALA A 285 38.60 41.49 -2.19
N PRO A 286 39.22 41.27 -3.37
CA PRO A 286 39.44 39.93 -3.89
C PRO A 286 40.49 39.17 -3.07
N SER A 287 40.14 37.97 -2.65
CA SER A 287 40.99 37.00 -1.97
C SER A 287 42.09 36.48 -2.91
N ARG A 288 43.34 36.52 -2.43
CA ARG A 288 44.53 35.96 -3.10
C ARG A 288 44.43 34.43 -3.20
N PRO A 289 44.75 33.82 -4.36
CA PRO A 289 44.89 32.37 -4.47
C PRO A 289 46.19 31.91 -3.80
N GLY A 290 46.06 30.89 -2.93
CA GLY A 290 47.16 30.24 -2.22
C GLY A 290 48.06 29.41 -3.13
N ALA A 291 49.34 29.39 -2.78
CA ALA A 291 50.40 28.66 -3.47
C ALA A 291 50.29 27.14 -3.27
N PRO A 292 50.80 26.31 -4.21
CA PRO A 292 50.77 24.86 -4.12
C PRO A 292 51.78 24.31 -3.11
N GLU A 293 51.29 23.42 -2.25
CA GLU A 293 52.03 22.65 -1.26
C GLU A 293 52.88 21.57 -1.95
N LYS A 294 54.18 21.54 -1.62
CA LYS A 294 55.15 20.58 -2.17
C LYS A 294 55.01 19.24 -1.45
N SER A 295 54.65 18.20 -2.17
CA SER A 295 54.79 16.80 -1.74
C SER A 295 56.26 16.43 -1.56
N ARG A 296 56.56 15.72 -0.48
CA ARG A 296 57.79 14.96 -0.27
C ARG A 296 57.45 13.60 0.29
#